data_AF-A0A9P8CIK9-F1
#
_entry.id   AF-A0A9P8CIK9-F1
#
_cell.length_a   1.000
_cell.length_b   1.000
_cell.length_c   1.000
_cell.angle_alpha   90.00
_cell.angle_beta   90.00
_cell.angle_gamma   90.00
#
_symmetry.space_group_name_H-M   'P 1'
#
loop_
_entity.id
_entity.type
_entity.pdbx_description
1 polymer ?
#
loop_
_entity_poly.entity_id
_entity_poly.type
_entity_poly.pdbx_seq_one_letter_code
_entity_poly.pdbx_strand_id
1 'polypeptide(L)'
;MISTPPPFFLPSHPLLRFTRLSPFSIYRRLFLTFLDLNALHAHKPIAMPRGSKYSPLLVDLSTAGPFNMLLAILIRQEYIFNTLFTLCLLVPHSTPLRIRLSLAKVYGYGAIYSGAAFCSVLYFTLLSAILAFPRKPRPLAQFVRNPHQFGGWLSGPASPGAALRKLPSFWLLLMATAHMALPWMSLRKVSIRVERLGVGAHAIRLNLRERVRECVAYRIVYSSLKERHAFTCVSEPDVSPRHPTVGVLCLSHLFRHIIVVTTGSGIGPGTLPYLFARKSTSSTSFRLLWSAPSSQHNFGGVVYDQVMQLDNGAIIIDTKEVGRNDLVTLACWMAKDESAEAVFVVNQRVVAKRAVYELESKGVPTFR
;
A
#
# COMPACT_ATOMS: atom_id res chain seq x y z
N MET A 1 -12.88 -40.62 -0.27
CA MET A 1 -11.62 -41.07 0.36
C MET A 1 -10.62 -39.95 0.22
N ILE A 2 -10.39 -39.19 1.30
CA ILE A 2 -9.47 -38.06 1.32
C ILE A 2 -8.07 -38.66 1.47
N SER A 3 -7.34 -38.80 0.35
CA SER A 3 -5.93 -39.19 0.39
C SER A 3 -5.16 -38.13 1.16
N THR A 4 -4.52 -38.54 2.24
CA THR A 4 -3.62 -37.71 3.03
C THR A 4 -2.59 -37.03 2.11
N PRO A 5 -2.35 -35.72 2.23
CA PRO A 5 -1.31 -35.07 1.44
C PRO A 5 0.06 -35.64 1.85
N PRO A 6 0.99 -35.86 0.90
CA PRO A 6 2.29 -36.44 1.23
C PRO A 6 3.09 -35.50 2.15
N PRO A 7 3.89 -36.04 3.08
CA PRO A 7 4.73 -35.23 3.95
C PRO A 7 5.84 -34.57 3.11
N PHE A 8 5.69 -33.28 2.82
CA PHE A 8 6.73 -32.50 2.15
C PHE A 8 7.86 -32.19 3.14
N PHE A 9 8.86 -33.08 3.18
CA PHE A 9 10.17 -32.80 3.79
C PHE A 9 11.06 -32.07 2.79
N LEU A 10 11.35 -30.79 3.05
CA LEU A 10 12.60 -30.17 2.64
C LEU A 10 13.24 -29.57 3.90
N PRO A 11 14.37 -30.11 4.39
CA PRO A 11 15.08 -29.52 5.50
C PRO A 11 15.90 -28.34 4.98
N SER A 12 15.35 -27.13 5.03
CA SER A 12 16.14 -25.91 4.92
C SER A 12 16.24 -25.29 6.32
N HIS A 13 17.45 -25.27 6.89
CA HIS A 13 17.72 -24.71 8.20
C HIS A 13 17.05 -23.33 8.38
N PRO A 14 16.51 -23.01 9.59
CA PRO A 14 15.74 -21.80 9.84
C PRO A 14 16.49 -20.51 9.48
N LEU A 15 17.83 -20.52 9.59
CA LEU A 15 18.69 -19.41 9.23
C LEU A 15 18.74 -19.14 7.71
N LEU A 16 18.79 -20.18 6.88
CA LEU A 16 18.77 -20.05 5.41
C LEU A 16 17.38 -19.61 4.90
N ARG A 17 16.31 -20.00 5.59
CA ARG A 17 14.95 -19.52 5.30
C ARG A 17 14.83 -18.02 5.61
N PHE A 18 15.39 -17.60 6.75
CA PHE A 18 15.38 -16.20 7.19
C PHE A 18 16.21 -15.29 6.27
N THR A 19 17.41 -15.71 5.85
CA THR A 19 18.29 -14.89 4.99
C THR A 19 17.82 -14.81 3.54
N ARG A 20 17.03 -15.76 3.03
CA ARG A 20 16.51 -15.71 1.66
C ARG A 20 15.28 -14.79 1.51
N LEU A 21 14.54 -14.56 2.61
CA LEU A 21 13.25 -13.84 2.60
C LEU A 21 13.24 -12.54 3.44
N SER A 22 14.10 -12.40 4.45
CA SER A 22 14.17 -11.22 5.35
C SER A 22 14.94 -10.01 4.79
N PRO A 23 16.16 -10.16 4.20
CA PRO A 23 16.90 -9.01 3.66
C PRO A 23 16.40 -8.53 2.28
N PHE A 24 15.67 -9.37 1.52
CA PHE A 24 15.21 -9.06 0.15
C PHE A 24 13.71 -8.75 0.04
N SER A 25 13.04 -8.40 1.13
CA SER A 25 11.66 -7.91 1.03
C SER A 25 11.61 -6.72 0.07
N ILE A 26 10.60 -6.66 -0.81
CA ILE A 26 10.46 -5.57 -1.80
C ILE A 26 10.52 -4.22 -1.12
N TYR A 27 9.96 -4.14 0.09
CA TYR A 27 10.02 -2.96 0.92
C TYR A 27 11.46 -2.50 1.20
N ARG A 28 12.33 -3.40 1.69
CA ARG A 28 13.73 -3.05 2.03
C ARG A 28 14.53 -2.70 0.77
N ARG A 29 14.34 -3.43 -0.32
CA ARG A 29 15.01 -3.13 -1.60
C ARG A 29 14.65 -1.74 -2.10
N LEU A 30 13.35 -1.43 -2.21
CA LEU A 30 12.89 -0.12 -2.64
C LEU A 30 13.40 0.98 -1.69
N PHE A 31 13.34 0.76 -0.38
CA PHE A 31 13.85 1.71 0.60
C PHE A 31 15.35 1.99 0.43
N LEU A 32 16.17 0.95 0.29
CA LEU A 32 17.62 1.08 0.09
C LEU A 32 17.93 1.73 -1.26
N THR A 33 17.25 1.35 -2.34
CA THR A 33 17.43 2.03 -3.64
C THR A 33 17.12 3.53 -3.54
N PHE A 34 16.07 3.91 -2.82
CA PHE A 34 15.77 5.33 -2.57
C PHE A 34 16.86 6.03 -1.76
N LEU A 35 17.41 5.35 -0.75
CA LEU A 35 18.51 5.86 0.05
C LEU A 35 19.78 6.02 -0.78
N ASP A 36 20.13 5.03 -1.59
CA ASP A 36 21.33 5.02 -2.44
C ASP A 36 21.27 6.11 -3.51
N LEU A 37 20.11 6.29 -4.16
CA LEU A 37 19.90 7.35 -5.15
C LEU A 37 20.04 8.74 -4.52
N ASN A 38 19.49 8.94 -3.32
CA ASN A 38 19.64 10.20 -2.59
C ASN A 38 21.07 10.39 -2.07
N ALA A 39 21.74 9.33 -1.61
CA ALA A 39 23.14 9.39 -1.20
C ALA A 39 24.05 9.74 -2.39
N LEU A 40 23.80 9.19 -3.58
CA LEU A 40 24.51 9.54 -4.82
C LEU A 40 24.27 11.01 -5.20
N HIS A 41 23.02 11.48 -5.08
CA HIS A 41 22.69 12.88 -5.31
C HIS A 41 23.38 13.80 -4.30
N ALA A 42 23.47 13.42 -3.03
CA ALA A 42 24.17 14.16 -1.98
C ALA A 42 25.70 14.09 -2.10
N HIS A 43 26.25 13.01 -2.67
CA HIS A 43 27.70 12.82 -2.84
C HIS A 43 28.30 13.84 -3.82
N LYS A 44 27.64 14.08 -4.96
CA LYS A 44 28.07 15.09 -5.96
C LYS A 44 28.34 16.47 -5.34
N PRO A 45 27.42 17.08 -4.57
CA PRO A 45 27.63 18.35 -3.90
C PRO A 45 28.70 18.31 -2.78
N ILE A 46 28.83 17.19 -2.06
CA ILE A 46 29.82 17.04 -0.99
C ILE A 46 31.26 16.92 -1.55
N ALA A 47 31.41 16.28 -2.71
CA ALA A 47 32.68 16.03 -3.38
C ALA A 47 33.19 17.21 -4.23
N MET A 48 32.35 18.22 -4.50
CA MET A 48 32.78 19.41 -5.24
C MET A 48 33.80 20.24 -4.44
N PRO A 49 34.85 20.79 -5.09
CA PRO A 49 35.84 21.64 -4.44
C PRO A 49 35.17 22.83 -3.75
N ARG A 50 35.34 22.91 -2.43
CA ARG A 50 34.69 23.87 -1.51
C ARG A 50 35.11 25.35 -1.71
N GLY A 51 35.83 25.66 -2.79
CA GLY A 51 36.20 27.01 -3.21
C GLY A 51 35.19 27.69 -4.13
N SER A 52 34.23 26.95 -4.70
CA SER A 52 33.12 27.53 -5.45
C SER A 52 32.16 28.26 -4.48
N LYS A 53 31.66 29.44 -4.87
CA LYS A 53 30.70 30.23 -4.09
C LYS A 53 29.57 29.31 -3.64
N TYR A 54 29.31 29.23 -2.34
CA TYR A 54 28.36 28.34 -1.66
C TYR A 54 26.90 28.33 -2.22
N SER A 55 26.57 29.13 -3.23
CA SER A 55 25.21 29.32 -3.76
C SER A 55 24.58 28.11 -4.45
N PRO A 56 25.23 27.33 -5.34
CA PRO A 56 24.54 26.24 -6.03
C PRO A 56 24.31 25.04 -5.10
N LEU A 57 25.29 24.73 -4.24
CA LEU A 57 25.21 23.66 -3.24
C LEU A 57 24.00 23.83 -2.30
N LEU A 58 23.83 25.03 -1.74
CA LEU A 58 22.71 25.35 -0.84
C LEU A 58 21.36 25.29 -1.55
N VAL A 59 21.30 25.71 -2.82
CA VAL A 59 20.08 25.65 -3.63
C VAL A 59 19.70 24.21 -3.96
N ASP A 60 20.67 23.37 -4.32
CA ASP A 60 20.42 21.94 -4.61
C ASP A 60 19.93 21.19 -3.37
N LEU A 61 20.61 21.38 -2.23
CA LEU A 61 20.23 20.74 -0.96
C LEU A 61 18.85 21.19 -0.47
N SER A 62 18.58 22.50 -0.56
CA SER A 62 17.29 23.08 -0.18
C SER A 62 16.16 22.74 -1.14
N THR A 63 16.45 22.27 -2.35
CA THR A 63 15.47 21.76 -3.31
C THR A 63 15.23 20.26 -3.12
N ALA A 64 16.29 19.48 -2.86
CA ALA A 64 16.22 18.03 -2.67
C ALA A 64 15.38 17.60 -1.45
N GLY A 65 15.43 18.35 -0.35
CA GLY A 65 14.60 18.09 0.84
C GLY A 65 13.08 18.19 0.53
N PRO A 66 12.58 19.36 0.11
CA PRO A 66 11.20 19.55 -0.32
C PRO A 66 10.73 18.61 -1.44
N PHE A 67 11.61 18.25 -2.39
CA PHE A 67 11.28 17.29 -3.43
C PHE A 67 10.94 15.91 -2.85
N ASN A 68 11.80 15.41 -1.96
CA ASN A 68 11.55 14.14 -1.26
C ASN A 68 10.30 14.20 -0.37
N MET A 69 10.05 15.34 0.30
CA MET A 69 8.82 15.57 1.07
C MET A 69 7.57 15.53 0.17
N LEU A 70 7.60 16.24 -0.96
CA LEU A 70 6.51 16.24 -1.92
C LEU A 70 6.25 14.83 -2.46
N LEU A 71 7.29 14.08 -2.81
CA LEU A 71 7.17 12.69 -3.28
C LEU A 71 6.51 11.79 -2.21
N ALA A 72 6.90 11.95 -0.94
CA ALA A 72 6.30 11.23 0.17
C ALA A 72 4.81 11.57 0.34
N ILE A 73 4.40 12.82 0.10
CA ILE A 73 2.99 13.22 0.15
C ILE A 73 2.23 12.67 -1.06
N LEU A 74 2.79 12.79 -2.26
CA LEU A 74 2.18 12.36 -3.52
C LEU A 74 1.87 10.86 -3.53
N ILE A 75 2.80 10.00 -3.12
CA ILE A 75 2.57 8.54 -3.11
C ILE A 75 1.44 8.10 -2.16
N ARG A 76 1.04 8.97 -1.22
CA ARG A 76 -0.09 8.73 -0.31
C ARG A 76 -1.43 9.20 -0.87
N GLN A 77 -1.43 9.92 -1.99
CA GLN A 77 -2.65 10.38 -2.61
C GLN A 77 -3.38 9.24 -3.31
N GLU A 78 -4.70 9.20 -3.12
CA GLU A 78 -5.54 8.14 -3.66
C GLU A 78 -5.48 8.09 -5.19
N TYR A 79 -5.42 9.24 -5.87
CA TYR A 79 -5.34 9.26 -7.33
C TYR A 79 -4.03 8.68 -7.86
N ILE A 80 -2.88 8.93 -7.22
CA ILE A 80 -1.59 8.32 -7.63
C ILE A 80 -1.62 6.82 -7.42
N PHE A 81 -2.12 6.39 -6.26
CA PHE A 81 -2.29 4.98 -5.96
C PHE A 81 -3.21 4.28 -6.98
N ASN A 82 -4.34 4.91 -7.32
CA ASN A 82 -5.27 4.43 -8.33
C ASN A 82 -4.61 4.36 -9.71
N THR A 83 -3.93 5.40 -10.15
CA THR A 83 -3.23 5.42 -11.45
C THR A 83 -2.17 4.33 -11.53
N LEU A 84 -1.37 4.12 -10.47
CA LEU A 84 -0.36 3.06 -10.45
C LEU A 84 -0.97 1.66 -10.61
N PHE A 85 -2.08 1.38 -9.92
CA PHE A 85 -2.77 0.10 -10.07
C PHE A 85 -3.44 -0.03 -11.43
N THR A 86 -4.10 1.01 -11.94
CA THR A 86 -4.67 1.00 -13.29
C THR A 86 -3.60 0.70 -14.33
N LEU A 87 -2.43 1.36 -14.25
CA LEU A 87 -1.30 1.09 -15.15
C LEU A 87 -0.83 -0.36 -15.07
N CYS A 88 -0.80 -0.95 -13.87
CA CYS A 88 -0.48 -2.37 -13.73
C CYS A 88 -1.53 -3.26 -14.39
N LEU A 89 -2.81 -2.93 -14.23
CA LEU A 89 -3.93 -3.71 -14.79
C LEU A 89 -4.06 -3.58 -16.31
N LEU A 90 -3.46 -2.56 -16.93
CA LEU A 90 -3.37 -2.45 -18.39
C LEU A 90 -2.41 -3.48 -19.01
N VAL A 91 -1.61 -4.18 -18.20
CA VAL A 91 -0.62 -5.13 -18.70
C VAL A 91 -1.30 -6.40 -19.20
N PRO A 92 -1.11 -6.78 -20.48
CA PRO A 92 -1.78 -7.93 -21.05
C PRO A 92 -1.23 -9.25 -20.49
N HIS A 93 -2.08 -10.28 -20.49
CA HIS A 93 -1.71 -11.64 -20.06
C HIS A 93 -0.61 -12.31 -20.88
N SER A 94 -0.29 -11.78 -22.07
CA SER A 94 0.83 -12.24 -22.91
C SER A 94 2.21 -11.91 -22.32
N THR A 95 2.27 -11.03 -21.32
CA THR A 95 3.54 -10.68 -20.66
C THR A 95 4.10 -11.85 -19.84
N PRO A 96 5.44 -12.00 -19.80
CA PRO A 96 6.07 -13.09 -19.07
C PRO A 96 5.71 -13.04 -17.59
N LEU A 97 5.50 -14.22 -16.99
CA LEU A 97 5.06 -14.36 -15.60
C LEU A 97 5.95 -13.59 -14.60
N ARG A 98 7.26 -13.50 -14.85
CA ARG A 98 8.20 -12.72 -14.01
C ARG A 98 7.82 -11.25 -13.90
N ILE A 99 7.38 -10.62 -14.99
CA ILE A 99 6.96 -9.21 -15.00
C ILE A 99 5.63 -9.07 -14.26
N ARG A 100 4.67 -9.95 -14.53
CA ARG A 100 3.36 -9.97 -13.85
C ARG A 100 3.51 -10.13 -12.33
N LEU A 101 4.38 -11.05 -11.90
CA LEU A 101 4.74 -11.25 -10.50
C LEU A 101 5.46 -10.04 -9.87
N SER A 102 6.23 -9.29 -10.66
CA SER A 102 6.88 -8.05 -10.18
C SER A 102 5.87 -6.91 -10.03
N LEU A 103 4.94 -6.74 -10.97
CA LEU A 103 3.89 -5.74 -10.93
C LEU A 103 2.89 -6.01 -9.79
N ALA A 104 2.60 -7.28 -9.51
CA ALA A 104 1.80 -7.65 -8.36
C ALA A 104 2.42 -7.21 -7.02
N LYS A 105 3.71 -6.85 -6.97
CA LYS A 105 4.40 -6.36 -5.75
C LYS A 105 4.29 -4.86 -5.55
N VAL A 106 3.53 -4.14 -6.38
CA VAL A 106 3.32 -2.68 -6.30
C VAL A 106 2.70 -2.24 -4.97
N TYR A 107 2.00 -3.12 -4.24
CA TYR A 107 1.55 -2.83 -2.86
C TYR A 107 2.71 -2.51 -1.89
N GLY A 108 3.96 -2.83 -2.25
CA GLY A 108 5.17 -2.45 -1.52
C GLY A 108 5.53 -0.95 -1.58
N TYR A 109 4.74 -0.11 -2.23
CA TYR A 109 4.96 1.34 -2.38
C TYR A 109 5.17 2.08 -1.05
N GLY A 110 4.72 1.54 0.08
CA GLY A 110 4.98 2.12 1.40
C GLY A 110 6.47 2.33 1.71
N ALA A 111 7.36 1.57 1.06
CA ALA A 111 8.81 1.79 1.15
C ALA A 111 9.26 3.10 0.49
N ILE A 112 8.63 3.48 -0.61
CA ILE A 112 8.91 4.73 -1.34
C ILE A 112 8.57 5.91 -0.43
N TYR A 113 7.39 5.85 0.22
CA TYR A 113 6.98 6.84 1.21
C TYR A 113 8.01 7.00 2.33
N SER A 114 8.32 5.89 3.02
CA SER A 114 9.22 5.92 4.17
C SER A 114 10.65 6.34 3.78
N GLY A 115 11.14 5.90 2.62
CA GLY A 115 12.45 6.26 2.10
C GLY A 115 12.55 7.74 1.76
N ALA A 116 11.56 8.28 1.04
CA ALA A 116 11.50 9.69 0.70
C ALA A 116 11.36 10.58 1.95
N ALA A 117 10.49 10.20 2.89
CA ALA A 117 10.34 10.94 4.15
C ALA A 117 11.64 10.95 4.98
N PHE A 118 12.32 9.80 5.10
CA PHE A 118 13.60 9.71 5.80
C PHE A 118 14.69 10.56 5.13
N CYS A 119 14.82 10.48 3.79
CA CYS A 119 15.76 11.31 3.05
C CYS A 119 15.46 12.80 3.19
N SER A 120 14.18 13.20 3.17
CA SER A 120 13.78 14.58 3.42
C SER A 120 14.28 15.11 4.76
N VAL A 121 14.14 14.32 5.84
CA VAL A 121 14.67 14.68 7.16
C VAL A 121 16.18 14.83 7.11
N LEU A 122 16.91 13.90 6.48
CA LEU A 122 18.36 13.98 6.34
C LEU A 122 18.83 15.24 5.58
N TYR A 123 18.15 15.62 4.50
CA TYR A 123 18.48 16.84 3.77
C TYR A 123 18.23 18.10 4.61
N PHE A 124 17.11 18.17 5.34
CA PHE A 124 16.82 19.31 6.20
C PHE A 124 17.76 19.40 7.40
N THR A 125 18.16 18.27 8.00
CA THR A 125 19.14 18.26 9.09
C THR A 125 20.53 18.65 8.58
N LEU A 126 20.95 18.16 7.41
CA LEU A 126 22.21 18.55 6.77
C LEU A 126 22.22 20.05 6.41
N LEU A 127 21.15 20.55 5.81
CA LEU A 127 20.99 21.98 5.50
C LEU A 127 21.05 22.83 6.77
N SER A 128 20.34 22.42 7.83
CA SER A 128 20.35 23.12 9.12
C SER A 128 21.74 23.11 9.76
N ALA A 129 22.45 21.98 9.71
CA ALA A 129 23.81 21.87 10.25
C ALA A 129 24.80 22.77 9.49
N ILE A 130 24.73 22.82 8.16
CA ILE A 130 25.57 23.72 7.34
C ILE A 130 25.29 25.19 7.67
N LEU A 131 24.03 25.55 7.90
CA LEU A 131 23.64 26.92 8.25
C LEU A 131 24.00 27.29 9.69
N ALA A 132 23.88 26.35 10.64
CA ALA A 132 24.14 26.56 12.06
C ALA A 132 25.63 26.55 12.41
N PHE A 133 26.45 25.76 11.72
CA PHE A 133 27.90 25.66 11.93
C PHE A 133 28.69 26.19 10.72
N PRO A 134 28.63 27.50 10.42
CA PRO A 134 29.41 28.06 9.33
C PRO A 134 30.91 28.00 9.65
N ARG A 135 31.71 27.41 8.76
CA ARG A 135 33.19 27.28 8.92
C ARG A 135 33.93 28.61 9.03
N LYS A 136 33.38 29.69 8.46
CA LYS A 136 33.81 31.07 8.77
C LYS A 136 32.75 31.65 9.70
N PRO A 137 33.14 32.21 10.87
CA PRO A 137 32.18 32.91 11.70
C PRO A 137 31.53 33.99 10.84
N ARG A 138 30.22 33.86 10.59
CA ARG A 138 29.44 35.02 10.15
C ARG A 138 29.55 36.03 11.27
N PRO A 139 29.74 37.31 10.94
CA PRO A 139 30.12 38.27 11.93
C PRO A 139 28.86 38.68 12.69
N LEU A 140 28.43 37.84 13.63
CA LEU A 140 27.51 38.23 14.71
C LEU A 140 28.10 39.45 15.45
N ALA A 141 29.44 39.54 15.51
CA ALA A 141 30.18 40.73 15.95
C ALA A 141 30.04 41.96 15.04
N GLN A 142 29.68 41.84 13.75
CA GLN A 142 29.38 42.96 12.84
C GLN A 142 27.87 43.24 12.78
N PHE A 143 27.04 42.23 13.07
CA PHE A 143 25.59 42.34 13.23
C PHE A 143 25.20 43.13 14.48
N VAL A 144 25.85 42.87 15.62
CA VAL A 144 25.74 43.68 16.85
C VAL A 144 26.31 45.09 16.63
N ARG A 145 27.28 45.24 15.72
CA ARG A 145 27.98 46.51 15.46
C ARG A 145 27.24 47.44 14.47
N ASN A 146 26.32 46.93 13.63
CA ASN A 146 25.57 47.71 12.63
C ASN A 146 24.09 47.26 12.50
N PRO A 147 23.21 47.63 13.45
CA PRO A 147 21.79 47.26 13.41
C PRO A 147 21.02 47.86 12.22
N HIS A 148 21.51 48.96 11.65
CA HIS A 148 20.87 49.67 10.52
C HIS A 148 20.92 48.89 9.19
N GLN A 149 21.87 47.95 9.04
CA GLN A 149 21.94 47.07 7.86
C GLN A 149 20.82 46.03 7.84
N PHE A 150 20.17 45.76 8.98
CA PHE A 150 19.03 44.85 9.07
C PHE A 150 17.80 45.42 8.34
N GLY A 151 17.57 46.74 8.47
CA GLY A 151 16.57 47.45 7.69
C GLY A 151 16.83 47.31 6.19
N GLY A 152 18.10 47.39 5.77
CA GLY A 152 18.55 47.21 4.37
C GLY A 152 18.35 45.81 3.78
N TRP A 153 18.31 44.76 4.60
CA TRP A 153 18.01 43.39 4.13
C TRP A 153 16.51 43.14 3.90
N LEU A 154 15.66 43.80 4.70
CA LEU A 154 14.21 43.82 4.48
C LEU A 154 13.80 44.80 3.37
N SER A 155 14.62 45.83 3.12
CA SER A 155 14.41 46.89 2.12
C SER A 155 15.35 46.81 0.90
N GLY A 156 16.02 45.68 0.70
CA GLY A 156 16.82 45.45 -0.51
C GLY A 156 15.94 45.59 -1.77
N PRO A 157 16.51 45.92 -2.94
CA PRO A 157 15.76 46.28 -4.15
C PRO A 157 14.86 45.17 -4.72
N ALA A 158 14.95 43.95 -4.18
CA ALA A 158 14.01 42.87 -4.45
C ALA A 158 13.28 42.50 -3.16
N SER A 159 11.96 42.62 -3.15
CA SER A 159 11.14 42.15 -2.03
C SER A 159 11.46 40.68 -1.72
N PRO A 160 11.47 40.27 -0.43
CA PRO A 160 11.75 38.88 -0.05
C PRO A 160 10.88 37.86 -0.82
N GLY A 161 9.63 38.23 -1.11
CA GLY A 161 8.71 37.44 -1.93
C GLY A 161 9.15 37.29 -3.40
N ALA A 162 9.77 38.30 -4.01
CA ALA A 162 10.32 38.20 -5.36
C ALA A 162 11.52 37.24 -5.43
N ALA A 163 12.33 37.16 -4.37
CA ALA A 163 13.42 36.19 -4.29
C ALA A 163 12.90 34.75 -4.07
N LEU A 164 11.89 34.56 -3.22
CA LEU A 164 11.27 33.25 -2.95
C LEU A 164 10.67 32.61 -4.20
N ARG A 165 10.01 33.40 -5.06
CA ARG A 165 9.39 32.89 -6.31
C ARG A 165 10.40 32.30 -7.29
N LYS A 166 11.67 32.70 -7.22
CA LYS A 166 12.75 32.17 -8.08
C LYS A 166 13.28 30.83 -7.59
N LEU A 167 13.01 30.44 -6.34
CA LEU A 167 13.50 29.20 -5.75
C LEU A 167 12.53 28.05 -6.05
N PRO A 168 13.00 26.91 -6.61
CA PRO A 168 12.16 25.74 -6.83
C PRO A 168 11.57 25.18 -5.53
N SER A 169 12.33 25.28 -4.43
CA SER A 169 11.91 24.83 -3.10
C SER A 169 10.61 25.47 -2.62
N PHE A 170 10.36 26.74 -2.95
CA PHE A 170 9.12 27.44 -2.62
C PHE A 170 7.90 26.77 -3.27
N TRP A 171 7.98 26.47 -4.56
CA TRP A 171 6.89 25.83 -5.31
C TRP A 171 6.67 24.37 -4.89
N LEU A 172 7.75 23.63 -4.59
CA LEU A 172 7.65 22.25 -4.10
C LEU A 172 6.93 22.19 -2.74
N LEU A 173 7.26 23.11 -1.82
CA LEU A 173 6.57 23.21 -0.53
C LEU A 173 5.12 23.65 -0.69
N LEU A 174 4.84 24.63 -1.56
CA LEU A 174 3.46 25.05 -1.85
C LEU A 174 2.62 23.89 -2.38
N MET A 175 3.17 23.12 -3.33
CA MET A 175 2.51 21.92 -3.86
C MET A 175 2.33 20.86 -2.78
N ALA A 176 3.33 20.63 -1.92
CA ALA A 176 3.23 19.69 -0.82
C ALA A 176 2.08 20.06 0.13
N THR A 177 1.99 21.33 0.52
CA THR A 177 0.91 21.85 1.37
C THR A 177 -0.46 21.73 0.70
N ALA A 178 -0.57 22.10 -0.58
CA ALA A 178 -1.82 21.94 -1.33
C ALA A 178 -2.27 20.48 -1.34
N HIS A 179 -1.36 19.54 -1.60
CA HIS A 179 -1.68 18.11 -1.61
C HIS A 179 -2.04 17.56 -0.24
N MET A 180 -1.43 18.06 0.84
CA MET A 180 -1.86 17.70 2.20
C MET A 180 -3.28 18.19 2.50
N ALA A 181 -3.70 19.32 1.95
CA ALA A 181 -5.03 19.88 2.13
C ALA A 181 -6.12 19.22 1.26
N LEU A 182 -5.78 18.71 0.06
CA LEU A 182 -6.74 18.14 -0.90
C LEU A 182 -7.71 17.08 -0.30
N PRO A 183 -7.25 16.08 0.48
CA PRO A 183 -8.17 15.09 1.05
C PRO A 183 -9.16 15.68 2.05
N TRP A 184 -8.78 16.75 2.76
CA TRP A 184 -9.65 17.42 3.74
C TRP A 184 -10.73 18.23 3.04
N MET A 185 -10.41 18.83 1.89
CA MET A 185 -11.38 19.56 1.06
C MET A 185 -12.35 18.60 0.35
N SER A 186 -12.01 17.33 0.23
CA SER A 186 -12.82 16.31 -0.45
C SER A 186 -13.77 15.55 0.49
N LEU A 187 -13.89 15.96 1.76
CA LEU A 187 -14.82 15.36 2.71
C LEU A 187 -16.26 15.66 2.28
N ARG A 188 -17.02 14.61 1.97
CA ARG A 188 -18.43 14.69 1.59
C ARG A 188 -19.30 14.08 2.68
N LYS A 189 -20.43 14.72 2.99
CA LYS A 189 -21.47 14.16 3.84
C LYS A 189 -22.30 13.18 3.02
N VAL A 190 -22.34 11.91 3.44
CA VAL A 190 -23.11 10.85 2.78
C VAL A 190 -24.28 10.45 3.67
N SER A 191 -25.46 10.27 3.06
CA SER A 191 -26.64 9.76 3.76
C SER A 191 -26.59 8.24 3.84
N ILE A 192 -26.72 7.69 5.05
CA ILE A 192 -26.63 6.26 5.33
C ILE A 192 -27.96 5.78 5.92
N ARG A 193 -28.54 4.73 5.34
CA ARG A 193 -29.67 3.99 5.91
C ARG A 193 -29.14 2.81 6.69
N VAL A 194 -29.60 2.65 7.93
CA VAL A 194 -29.13 1.59 8.83
C VAL A 194 -30.19 0.50 8.90
N GLU A 195 -29.83 -0.73 8.54
CA GLU A 195 -30.69 -1.91 8.63
C GLU A 195 -30.04 -2.93 9.58
N ARG A 196 -30.81 -3.45 10.54
CA ARG A 196 -30.36 -4.57 11.37
C ARG A 196 -30.67 -5.87 10.66
N LEU A 197 -29.67 -6.75 10.54
CA LEU A 197 -29.80 -8.04 9.88
C LEU A 197 -30.52 -9.06 10.78
N GLY A 198 -31.80 -8.83 11.09
CA GLY A 198 -32.63 -9.77 11.85
C GLY A 198 -32.58 -9.66 13.38
N VAL A 199 -33.44 -10.44 14.05
CA VAL A 199 -33.59 -10.45 15.52
C VAL A 199 -32.46 -11.27 16.13
N GLY A 200 -31.58 -10.62 16.91
CA GLY A 200 -30.44 -11.26 17.59
C GLY A 200 -29.09 -11.17 16.86
N ALA A 201 -29.07 -10.71 15.60
CA ALA A 201 -27.82 -10.53 14.88
C ALA A 201 -27.02 -9.34 15.41
N HIS A 202 -25.73 -9.57 15.66
CA HIS A 202 -24.78 -8.53 16.08
C HIS A 202 -24.20 -7.75 14.89
N ALA A 203 -24.82 -7.86 13.70
CA ALA A 203 -24.37 -7.24 12.47
C ALA A 203 -25.37 -6.17 11.98
N ILE A 204 -24.84 -5.05 11.53
CA ILE A 204 -25.60 -3.92 11.01
C ILE A 204 -25.21 -3.71 9.54
N ARG A 205 -26.19 -3.62 8.66
CA ARG A 205 -26.01 -3.27 7.25
C ARG A 205 -26.18 -1.76 7.10
N LEU A 206 -25.16 -1.10 6.56
CA LEU A 206 -25.21 0.32 6.23
C LEU A 206 -25.45 0.46 4.72
N ASN A 207 -26.67 0.80 4.33
CA ASN A 207 -27.03 1.02 2.93
C ASN A 207 -26.74 2.48 2.56
N LEU A 208 -25.76 2.67 1.68
CA LEU A 208 -25.43 3.97 1.08
C LEU A 208 -26.34 4.20 -0.14
N ARG A 209 -26.90 5.41 -0.29
CA ARG A 209 -27.72 5.76 -1.47
C ARG A 209 -26.89 5.91 -2.75
N GLU A 210 -25.61 6.27 -2.60
CA GLU A 210 -24.69 6.46 -3.73
C GLU A 210 -24.03 5.13 -4.11
N ARG A 211 -23.73 4.95 -5.41
CA ARG A 211 -23.01 3.75 -5.87
C ARG A 211 -21.62 3.72 -5.25
N VAL A 212 -21.37 2.65 -4.52
CA VAL A 212 -20.08 2.41 -3.87
C VAL A 212 -19.18 1.63 -4.82
N ARG A 213 -17.89 1.98 -4.86
CA ARG A 213 -16.91 1.24 -5.66
C ARG A 213 -16.59 -0.09 -4.97
N GLU A 214 -16.54 -1.16 -5.75
CA GLU A 214 -16.16 -2.49 -5.26
C GLU A 214 -14.71 -2.52 -4.76
N CYS A 215 -14.46 -3.36 -3.76
CA CYS A 215 -13.14 -3.58 -3.14
C CYS A 215 -12.51 -2.35 -2.46
N VAL A 216 -13.26 -1.26 -2.30
CA VAL A 216 -12.78 -0.07 -1.59
C VAL A 216 -13.19 -0.13 -0.12
N ALA A 217 -12.24 0.18 0.76
CA ALA A 217 -12.54 0.42 2.16
C ALA A 217 -12.93 1.88 2.35
N TYR A 218 -14.18 2.13 2.71
CA TYR A 218 -14.66 3.47 3.05
C TYR A 218 -14.37 3.76 4.52
N ARG A 219 -13.83 4.94 4.79
CA ARG A 219 -13.62 5.41 6.17
C ARG A 219 -14.78 6.29 6.55
N ILE A 220 -15.59 5.82 7.50
CA ILE A 220 -16.71 6.58 8.04
C ILE A 220 -16.22 7.27 9.32
N VAL A 221 -16.63 8.52 9.48
CA VAL A 221 -16.21 9.38 10.59
C VAL A 221 -17.45 10.10 11.11
N TYR A 222 -17.71 10.02 12.42
CA TYR A 222 -18.82 10.72 13.08
C TYR A 222 -18.56 12.21 13.29
N SER A 223 -17.30 12.60 13.46
CA SER A 223 -16.84 13.99 13.59
C SER A 223 -15.48 14.11 12.93
N SER A 224 -15.25 15.13 12.11
CA SER A 224 -14.05 15.30 11.26
C SER A 224 -12.69 15.13 11.96
N LEU A 225 -12.63 15.32 13.29
CA LEU A 225 -11.43 15.19 14.13
C LEU A 225 -11.39 13.91 14.99
N LYS A 226 -12.42 13.06 14.96
CA LYS A 226 -12.52 11.83 15.77
C LYS A 226 -12.12 10.57 14.98
N GLU A 227 -12.21 9.44 15.66
CA GLU A 227 -11.82 8.12 15.16
C GLU A 227 -12.44 7.81 13.78
N ARG A 228 -11.59 7.22 12.93
CA ARG A 228 -11.95 6.80 11.58
C ARG A 228 -12.08 5.28 11.58
N HIS A 229 -13.28 4.77 11.34
CA HIS A 229 -13.49 3.34 11.18
C HIS A 229 -13.54 3.00 9.70
N ALA A 230 -12.66 2.09 9.27
CA ALA A 230 -12.63 1.60 7.91
C ALA A 230 -13.60 0.41 7.78
N PHE A 231 -14.51 0.50 6.82
CA PHE A 231 -15.47 -0.55 6.50
C PHE A 231 -15.29 -0.96 5.05
N THR A 232 -15.33 -2.27 4.80
CA THR A 232 -15.35 -2.81 3.44
C THR A 232 -16.79 -2.80 2.93
N CYS A 233 -16.98 -2.33 1.70
CA CYS A 233 -18.31 -2.20 1.12
C CYS A 233 -18.65 -3.40 0.24
N VAL A 234 -19.88 -3.92 0.40
CA VAL A 234 -20.48 -4.92 -0.48
C VAL A 234 -21.29 -4.16 -1.52
N SER A 235 -21.02 -4.35 -2.81
CA SER A 235 -21.92 -3.89 -3.87
C SER A 235 -23.01 -4.93 -4.12
N GLU A 236 -24.20 -4.47 -4.49
CA GLU A 236 -25.29 -5.36 -4.89
C GLU A 236 -24.95 -6.00 -6.26
N PRO A 237 -25.20 -7.30 -6.45
CA PRO A 237 -24.65 -8.08 -7.58
C PRO A 237 -25.20 -7.68 -8.97
N ASP A 238 -26.21 -6.82 -9.05
CA ASP A 238 -27.00 -6.60 -10.26
C ASP A 238 -26.60 -5.35 -11.07
N VAL A 239 -25.48 -4.70 -10.72
CA VAL A 239 -25.07 -3.44 -11.34
C VAL A 239 -23.66 -3.55 -11.93
N SER A 240 -23.60 -3.63 -13.25
CA SER A 240 -22.40 -3.65 -14.12
C SER A 240 -21.10 -3.19 -13.42
N PRO A 241 -20.11 -4.07 -13.23
CA PRO A 241 -18.88 -3.71 -12.54
C PRO A 241 -18.08 -2.73 -13.41
N ARG A 242 -18.10 -1.45 -13.10
CA ARG A 242 -17.03 -0.55 -13.56
C ARG A 242 -15.78 -0.92 -12.77
N HIS A 243 -14.67 -1.11 -13.49
CA HIS A 243 -13.40 -1.66 -13.04
C HIS A 243 -13.14 -1.52 -11.52
N PRO A 244 -12.85 -2.63 -10.81
CA PRO A 244 -12.65 -2.61 -9.36
C PRO A 244 -11.51 -1.65 -9.00
N THR A 245 -11.84 -0.65 -8.18
CA THR A 245 -10.85 0.31 -7.72
C THR A 245 -10.11 -0.27 -6.51
N VAL A 246 -8.83 -0.53 -6.75
CA VAL A 246 -7.70 -0.76 -5.86
C VAL A 246 -7.89 -1.53 -4.55
N GLY A 247 -7.44 -2.77 -4.61
CA GLY A 247 -7.05 -3.61 -3.48
C GLY A 247 -6.05 -4.66 -3.97
N VAL A 248 -5.43 -5.41 -3.06
CA VAL A 248 -4.44 -6.43 -3.44
C VAL A 248 -5.07 -7.51 -4.32
N LEU A 249 -6.33 -7.85 -4.08
CA LEU A 249 -7.10 -8.77 -4.92
C LEU A 249 -7.26 -8.28 -6.36
N CYS A 250 -7.29 -6.96 -6.60
CA CYS A 250 -7.43 -6.44 -7.96
C CYS A 250 -6.24 -6.84 -8.85
N LEU A 251 -5.04 -6.92 -8.27
CA LEU A 251 -3.82 -7.41 -8.94
C LEU A 251 -3.93 -8.87 -9.37
N SER A 252 -4.93 -9.62 -8.87
CA SER A 252 -5.19 -10.97 -9.34
C SER A 252 -5.59 -11.01 -10.81
N HIS A 253 -6.07 -9.90 -11.41
CA HIS A 253 -6.35 -9.81 -12.85
C HIS A 253 -5.09 -9.93 -13.72
N LEU A 254 -3.89 -9.80 -13.14
CA LEU A 254 -2.65 -10.08 -13.86
C LEU A 254 -2.49 -11.57 -14.19
N PHE A 255 -3.15 -12.44 -13.42
CA PHE A 255 -2.93 -13.88 -13.45
C PHE A 255 -4.12 -14.63 -14.06
N ARG A 256 -3.81 -15.73 -14.76
CA ARG A 256 -4.80 -16.58 -15.44
C ARG A 256 -5.47 -17.59 -14.51
N HIS A 257 -4.68 -18.16 -13.60
CA HIS A 257 -5.13 -19.17 -12.64
C HIS A 257 -4.66 -18.77 -11.25
N ILE A 258 -5.60 -18.55 -10.33
CA ILE A 258 -5.30 -18.05 -8.99
C ILE A 258 -5.97 -18.90 -7.91
N ILE A 259 -5.37 -18.86 -6.72
CA ILE A 259 -6.01 -19.37 -5.51
C ILE A 259 -6.25 -18.21 -4.57
N VAL A 260 -7.45 -18.15 -4.01
CA VAL A 260 -7.81 -17.16 -2.98
C VAL A 260 -7.98 -17.89 -1.66
N VAL A 261 -7.16 -17.53 -0.67
CA VAL A 261 -7.21 -18.08 0.68
C VAL A 261 -7.80 -17.02 1.60
N THR A 262 -8.96 -17.28 2.16
CA THR A 262 -9.65 -16.38 3.10
C THR A 262 -9.81 -17.04 4.46
N THR A 263 -9.77 -16.24 5.53
CA THR A 263 -10.05 -16.76 6.87
C THR A 263 -11.06 -15.90 7.62
N GLY A 264 -11.99 -16.53 8.32
CA GLY A 264 -13.03 -15.86 9.12
C GLY A 264 -13.84 -14.90 8.26
N SER A 265 -14.04 -13.68 8.77
CA SER A 265 -14.76 -12.60 8.08
C SER A 265 -14.05 -12.04 6.85
N GLY A 266 -12.80 -12.46 6.59
CA GLY A 266 -12.04 -12.09 5.40
C GLY A 266 -12.70 -12.52 4.09
N ILE A 267 -13.65 -13.47 4.12
CA ILE A 267 -14.46 -13.86 2.95
C ILE A 267 -15.51 -12.82 2.55
N GLY A 268 -15.88 -11.92 3.47
CA GLY A 268 -17.04 -11.06 3.36
C GLY A 268 -16.92 -9.94 2.30
N PRO A 269 -17.20 -8.66 2.63
CA PRO A 269 -17.60 -7.66 1.64
C PRO A 269 -16.66 -7.37 0.47
N GLY A 270 -15.37 -7.70 0.61
CA GLY A 270 -14.37 -7.41 -0.42
C GLY A 270 -14.11 -8.56 -1.39
N THR A 271 -14.11 -9.81 -0.91
CA THR A 271 -13.71 -10.99 -1.71
C THR A 271 -14.85 -11.56 -2.53
N LEU A 272 -16.01 -11.80 -1.91
CA LEU A 272 -17.13 -12.44 -2.60
C LEU A 272 -17.64 -11.59 -3.78
N PRO A 273 -18.01 -10.30 -3.59
CA PRO A 273 -18.45 -9.47 -4.71
C PRO A 273 -17.40 -9.34 -5.81
N TYR A 274 -16.12 -9.22 -5.42
CA TYR A 274 -15.01 -9.16 -6.37
C TYR A 274 -14.90 -10.42 -7.23
N LEU A 275 -14.99 -11.60 -6.61
CA LEU A 275 -14.88 -12.86 -7.33
C LEU A 275 -16.09 -13.09 -8.24
N PHE A 276 -17.30 -12.67 -7.83
CA PHE A 276 -18.47 -12.67 -8.70
C PHE A 276 -18.29 -11.73 -9.90
N ALA A 277 -17.86 -10.49 -9.68
CA ALA A 277 -17.57 -9.53 -10.75
C ALA A 277 -16.50 -10.07 -11.71
N ARG A 278 -15.45 -10.71 -11.17
CA ARG A 278 -14.40 -11.36 -11.96
C ARG A 278 -14.93 -12.52 -12.79
N LYS A 279 -15.74 -13.41 -12.22
CA LYS A 279 -16.33 -14.57 -12.92
C LYS A 279 -17.21 -14.11 -14.10
N SER A 280 -17.90 -12.98 -13.94
CA SER A 280 -18.72 -12.37 -15.00
C SER A 280 -17.88 -11.72 -16.11
N THR A 281 -16.73 -11.12 -15.76
CA THR A 281 -15.93 -10.30 -16.69
C THR A 281 -14.78 -11.06 -17.35
N SER A 282 -14.27 -12.13 -16.74
CA SER A 282 -13.01 -12.78 -17.12
C SER A 282 -13.16 -14.31 -17.20
N SER A 283 -12.64 -14.92 -18.27
CA SER A 283 -12.58 -16.39 -18.48
C SER A 283 -11.50 -17.11 -17.67
N THR A 284 -10.85 -16.41 -16.73
CA THR A 284 -9.80 -16.96 -15.86
C THR A 284 -10.37 -17.80 -14.72
N SER A 285 -9.81 -18.99 -14.48
CA SER A 285 -10.23 -19.83 -13.36
C SER A 285 -9.62 -19.35 -12.04
N PHE A 286 -10.36 -19.54 -10.96
CA PHE A 286 -9.88 -19.33 -9.60
C PHE A 286 -10.43 -20.45 -8.71
N ARG A 287 -9.73 -20.70 -7.60
CA ARG A 287 -10.17 -21.65 -6.57
C ARG A 287 -10.17 -20.98 -5.21
N LEU A 288 -11.23 -21.22 -4.43
CA LEU A 288 -11.41 -20.61 -3.12
C LEU A 288 -11.11 -21.61 -2.00
N LEU A 289 -10.24 -21.21 -1.08
CA LEU A 289 -10.04 -21.86 0.21
C LEU A 289 -10.51 -20.92 1.31
N TRP A 290 -11.54 -21.33 2.03
CA TRP A 290 -12.10 -20.57 3.14
C TRP A 290 -11.97 -21.34 4.44
N SER A 291 -11.45 -20.69 5.49
CA SER A 291 -11.36 -21.29 6.81
C SER A 291 -11.94 -20.36 7.88
N ALA A 292 -12.99 -20.81 8.56
CA ALA A 292 -13.66 -20.05 9.60
C ALA A 292 -14.16 -20.97 10.72
N PRO A 293 -14.30 -20.48 11.96
CA PRO A 293 -14.97 -21.22 13.02
C PRO A 293 -16.48 -21.16 12.81
N SER A 294 -17.18 -22.30 12.90
CA SER A 294 -18.65 -22.38 12.78
C SER A 294 -19.16 -21.60 11.57
N SER A 295 -18.60 -21.90 10.39
CA SER A 295 -18.72 -21.07 9.19
C SER A 295 -20.18 -20.83 8.78
N GLN A 296 -21.00 -21.89 8.81
CA GLN A 296 -22.43 -21.83 8.48
C GLN A 296 -23.25 -21.06 9.53
N HIS A 297 -22.94 -21.22 10.82
CA HIS A 297 -23.67 -20.56 11.90
C HIS A 297 -23.33 -19.06 12.00
N ASN A 298 -22.06 -18.70 11.84
CA ASN A 298 -21.58 -17.33 12.03
C ASN A 298 -21.83 -16.41 10.83
N PHE A 299 -21.77 -16.95 9.61
CA PHE A 299 -21.94 -16.17 8.37
C PHE A 299 -23.29 -16.40 7.70
N GLY A 300 -24.05 -17.41 8.15
CA GLY A 300 -25.36 -17.76 7.61
C GLY A 300 -25.27 -18.60 6.32
N GLY A 301 -26.38 -19.27 5.98
CA GLY A 301 -26.50 -20.09 4.77
C GLY A 301 -26.31 -19.30 3.48
N VAL A 302 -26.76 -18.03 3.44
CA VAL A 302 -26.67 -17.18 2.23
C VAL A 302 -25.22 -17.01 1.76
N VAL A 303 -24.27 -16.81 2.67
CA VAL A 303 -22.85 -16.65 2.32
C VAL A 303 -22.27 -17.98 1.84
N TYR A 304 -22.67 -19.08 2.47
CA TYR A 304 -22.26 -20.42 2.09
C TYR A 304 -22.75 -20.78 0.67
N ASP A 305 -24.02 -20.50 0.38
CA ASP A 305 -24.64 -20.72 -0.94
C ASP A 305 -23.96 -19.87 -2.00
N GLN A 306 -23.66 -18.60 -1.68
CA GLN A 306 -22.89 -17.72 -2.58
C GLN A 306 -21.48 -18.25 -2.88
N VAL A 307 -20.79 -18.80 -1.87
CA VAL A 307 -19.48 -19.42 -2.08
C VAL A 307 -19.57 -20.62 -3.02
N MET A 308 -20.55 -21.50 -2.82
CA MET A 308 -20.76 -22.70 -3.64
C MET A 308 -21.22 -22.36 -5.06
N GLN A 309 -22.06 -21.32 -5.22
CA GLN A 309 -22.44 -20.78 -6.53
C GLN A 309 -21.22 -20.17 -7.28
N LEU A 310 -20.30 -19.57 -6.52
CA LEU A 310 -19.11 -18.94 -7.06
C LEU A 310 -18.09 -20.00 -7.53
N ASP A 311 -17.76 -20.98 -6.68
CA ASP A 311 -16.84 -22.09 -6.95
C ASP A 311 -17.39 -23.38 -6.34
N ASN A 312 -17.87 -24.28 -7.21
CA ASN A 312 -18.47 -25.56 -6.80
C ASN A 312 -17.46 -26.53 -6.16
N GLY A 313 -16.15 -26.29 -6.31
CA GLY A 313 -15.13 -27.07 -5.59
C GLY A 313 -14.33 -26.22 -4.62
N ALA A 314 -14.93 -25.15 -4.10
CA ALA A 314 -14.35 -24.39 -3.01
C ALA A 314 -14.13 -25.30 -1.79
N ILE A 315 -12.96 -25.22 -1.17
CA ILE A 315 -12.67 -25.95 0.07
C ILE A 315 -13.03 -25.07 1.24
N ILE A 316 -14.08 -25.44 1.98
CA ILE A 316 -14.49 -24.79 3.21
C ILE A 316 -14.03 -25.64 4.40
N ILE A 317 -13.26 -25.04 5.30
CA ILE A 317 -12.77 -25.68 6.53
C ILE A 317 -13.45 -25.04 7.72
N ASP A 318 -14.24 -25.83 8.44
CA ASP A 318 -14.71 -25.44 9.76
C ASP A 318 -13.63 -25.73 10.81
N THR A 319 -13.04 -24.67 11.35
CA THR A 319 -11.96 -24.80 12.37
C THR A 319 -12.46 -25.30 13.72
N LYS A 320 -13.78 -25.30 13.98
CA LYS A 320 -14.36 -25.83 15.22
C LYS A 320 -14.58 -27.33 15.14
N GLU A 321 -14.89 -27.85 13.96
CA GLU A 321 -15.12 -29.29 13.74
C GLU A 321 -13.81 -30.04 13.45
N VAL A 322 -12.97 -29.50 12.57
CA VAL A 322 -11.76 -30.17 12.07
C VAL A 322 -10.50 -29.72 12.85
N GLY A 323 -10.60 -28.65 13.64
CA GLY A 323 -9.46 -28.02 14.30
C GLY A 323 -8.70 -27.04 13.40
N ARG A 324 -7.63 -26.42 13.93
CA ARG A 324 -6.79 -25.50 13.15
C ARG A 324 -5.88 -26.30 12.22
N ASN A 325 -6.35 -26.52 10.99
CA ASN A 325 -5.56 -27.14 9.93
C ASN A 325 -4.42 -26.23 9.45
N ASP A 326 -3.37 -26.85 8.94
CA ASP A 326 -2.27 -26.13 8.29
C ASP A 326 -2.72 -25.61 6.91
N LEU A 327 -3.33 -24.43 6.94
CA LEU A 327 -3.77 -23.66 5.77
C LEU A 327 -2.66 -23.46 4.73
N VAL A 328 -1.40 -23.37 5.16
CA VAL A 328 -0.25 -23.18 4.26
C VAL A 328 -0.03 -24.45 3.45
N THR A 329 -0.08 -25.61 4.08
CA THR A 329 0.14 -26.88 3.39
C THR A 329 -1.01 -27.19 2.43
N LEU A 330 -2.25 -26.93 2.83
CA LEU A 330 -3.39 -27.10 1.92
C LEU A 330 -3.35 -26.13 0.74
N ALA A 331 -3.07 -24.84 0.98
CA ALA A 331 -2.95 -23.86 -0.11
C ALA A 331 -1.81 -24.21 -1.08
N CYS A 332 -0.69 -24.76 -0.56
CA CYS A 332 0.42 -25.23 -1.40
C CYS A 332 0.02 -26.46 -2.23
N TRP A 333 -0.72 -27.40 -1.65
CA TRP A 333 -1.24 -28.56 -2.35
C TRP A 333 -2.17 -28.14 -3.49
N MET A 334 -3.18 -27.32 -3.21
CA MET A 334 -4.09 -26.78 -4.22
C MET A 334 -3.33 -25.99 -5.31
N ALA A 335 -2.32 -25.21 -4.94
CA ALA A 335 -1.54 -24.42 -5.90
C ALA A 335 -0.79 -25.29 -6.91
N LYS A 336 -0.37 -26.48 -6.50
CA LYS A 336 0.29 -27.45 -7.39
C LYS A 336 -0.73 -28.23 -8.21
N ASP A 337 -1.79 -28.71 -7.56
CA ASP A 337 -2.84 -29.51 -8.19
C ASP A 337 -3.50 -28.74 -9.34
N GLU A 338 -3.84 -27.47 -9.11
CA GLU A 338 -4.51 -26.58 -10.07
C GLU A 338 -3.51 -25.79 -10.93
N SER A 339 -2.21 -26.03 -10.80
CA SER A 339 -1.14 -25.29 -11.50
C SER A 339 -1.30 -23.76 -11.42
N ALA A 340 -1.63 -23.24 -10.23
CA ALA A 340 -1.94 -21.83 -10.01
C ALA A 340 -0.70 -20.94 -10.18
N GLU A 341 -0.87 -19.81 -10.87
CA GLU A 341 0.21 -18.83 -11.08
C GLU A 341 0.51 -18.00 -9.81
N ALA A 342 -0.50 -17.78 -8.97
CA ALA A 342 -0.41 -16.96 -7.76
C ALA A 342 -1.46 -17.32 -6.70
N VAL A 343 -1.10 -17.11 -5.44
CA VAL A 343 -1.98 -17.28 -4.27
C VAL A 343 -2.23 -15.92 -3.61
N PHE A 344 -3.50 -15.57 -3.37
CA PHE A 344 -3.89 -14.34 -2.67
C PHE A 344 -4.45 -14.68 -1.30
N VAL A 345 -3.83 -14.17 -0.23
CA VAL A 345 -4.23 -14.45 1.15
C VAL A 345 -4.92 -13.24 1.77
N VAL A 346 -6.21 -13.37 2.05
CA VAL A 346 -7.07 -12.33 2.61
C VAL A 346 -7.38 -12.67 4.08
N ASN A 347 -6.53 -12.19 4.99
CA ASN A 347 -6.61 -12.48 6.43
C ASN A 347 -6.01 -11.33 7.28
N GLN A 348 -6.38 -11.23 8.55
CA GLN A 348 -5.84 -10.32 9.56
C GLN A 348 -4.31 -10.47 9.79
N ARG A 349 -3.72 -9.43 10.41
CA ARG A 349 -2.32 -8.98 10.22
C ARG A 349 -1.20 -9.95 10.59
N VAL A 350 -1.39 -10.86 11.55
CA VAL A 350 -0.27 -11.67 12.05
C VAL A 350 -0.22 -13.04 11.37
N VAL A 351 -1.34 -13.76 11.34
CA VAL A 351 -1.41 -15.11 10.77
C VAL A 351 -1.12 -15.10 9.27
N ALA A 352 -1.68 -14.14 8.52
CA ALA A 352 -1.43 -14.09 7.08
C ALA A 352 0.03 -13.74 6.73
N LYS A 353 0.76 -12.97 7.55
CA LYS A 353 2.18 -12.67 7.25
C LYS A 353 3.03 -13.92 7.34
N ARG A 354 2.79 -14.75 8.37
CA ARG A 354 3.47 -16.04 8.52
C ARG A 354 3.07 -16.99 7.40
N ALA A 355 1.78 -17.09 7.07
CA ALA A 355 1.31 -17.94 5.98
C ALA A 355 1.92 -17.57 4.63
N VAL A 356 1.96 -16.28 4.29
CA VAL A 356 2.59 -15.77 3.05
C VAL A 356 4.07 -16.11 3.03
N TYR A 357 4.79 -15.86 4.12
CA TYR A 357 6.21 -16.20 4.23
C TYR A 357 6.46 -17.70 4.03
N GLU A 358 5.62 -18.55 4.62
CA GLU A 358 5.76 -19.99 4.49
C GLU A 358 5.43 -20.49 3.08
N LEU A 359 4.41 -19.93 2.41
CA LEU A 359 4.08 -20.23 1.02
C LEU A 359 5.16 -19.75 0.04
N GLU A 360 5.66 -18.53 0.20
CA GLU A 360 6.76 -17.99 -0.61
C GLU A 360 8.04 -18.83 -0.44
N SER A 361 8.31 -19.30 0.79
CA SER A 361 9.46 -20.19 1.03
C SER A 361 9.33 -21.56 0.37
N LYS A 362 8.09 -22.01 0.10
CA LYS A 362 7.78 -23.23 -0.65
C LYS A 362 7.80 -22.99 -2.18
N GLY A 363 8.13 -21.78 -2.64
CA GLY A 363 8.24 -21.41 -4.05
C GLY A 363 6.92 -20.97 -4.69
N VAL A 364 5.84 -20.85 -3.91
CA VAL A 364 4.53 -20.44 -4.42
C VAL A 364 4.40 -18.91 -4.34
N PRO A 365 4.23 -18.19 -5.47
CA PRO A 365 4.08 -16.75 -5.44
C PRO A 365 2.81 -16.35 -4.68
N THR A 366 2.98 -15.63 -3.57
CA THR A 366 1.88 -15.34 -2.65
C THR A 366 1.79 -13.86 -2.34
N PHE A 367 0.57 -13.31 -2.37
CA PHE A 367 0.27 -11.90 -2.16
C PHE A 367 -0.76 -11.71 -1.04
N ARG A 368 -0.71 -10.57 -0.34
CA ARG A 368 -1.53 -10.27 0.84
C ARG A 368 -2.13 -8.88 0.79
#